data_AF-A0A0V0RAG7-F1
#
_entry.id   AF-A0A0V0RAG7-F1
#
_cell.length_a   1.000
_cell.length_b   1.000
_cell.length_c   1.000
_cell.angle_alpha   90.00
_cell.angle_beta   90.00
_cell.angle_gamma   90.00
#
_symmetry.space_group_name_H-M   'P 1'
#
loop_
_entity.id
_entity.type
_entity.pdbx_description
1 polymer ?
#
loop_
_entity_poly.entity_id
_entity_poly.type
_entity_poly.pdbx_seq_one_letter_code
_entity_poly.pdbx_strand_id
1 'polypeptide(L)' 'LKKLNPYLESGKVKPVIDPKGPFPFSMLVEAFSYLETNRATGKVVIDSIQ' A
#
# COMPACT_ATOMS: atom_id res chain seq x y z
N LEU A 1 0.71 -3.96 16.31
CA LEU A 1 -0.42 -3.11 15.88
C LEU A 1 -1.42 -2.74 16.99
N LYS A 2 -1.70 -3.62 17.98
CA LYS A 2 -2.69 -3.35 19.05
C LYS A 2 -2.63 -1.94 19.68
N LYS A 3 -1.43 -1.38 19.92
CA LYS A 3 -1.25 -0.02 20.45
C LYS A 3 -1.74 1.10 19.51
N LEU A 4 -1.73 0.87 18.20
CA LEU A 4 -2.14 1.81 17.16
C LEU A 4 -3.61 1.67 16.77
N ASN A 5 -4.27 0.54 17.08
CA ASN A 5 -5.67 0.28 16.73
C ASN A 5 -6.62 1.43 17.08
N PRO A 6 -6.59 2.03 18.29
CA PRO A 6 -7.50 3.13 18.61
C PRO A 6 -7.35 4.34 17.69
N TYR A 7 -6.14 4.58 17.14
CA TYR A 7 -5.86 5.68 16.24
C TYR A 7 -6.27 5.37 14.80
N LEU A 8 -6.18 4.11 14.40
CA LEU A 8 -6.65 3.62 13.10
C LEU A 8 -8.19 3.65 13.06
N GLU A 9 -8.84 3.13 14.10
CA GLU A 9 -10.30 3.09 14.25
C GLU A 9 -10.91 4.49 14.36
N SER A 10 -10.25 5.40 15.10
CA SER A 10 -10.68 6.82 15.17
C SER A 10 -10.31 7.64 13.92
N GLY A 11 -9.58 7.07 12.95
CA GLY A 11 -9.16 7.75 11.72
C GLY A 11 -8.12 8.85 11.91
N LYS A 12 -7.54 9.01 13.12
CA LYS A 12 -6.43 9.93 13.40
C LYS A 12 -5.14 9.51 12.69
N VAL A 13 -4.97 8.21 12.47
CA VAL A 13 -3.92 7.64 11.63
C VAL A 13 -4.58 6.95 10.46
N LYS A 14 -4.17 7.30 9.24
CA LYS A 14 -4.70 6.72 8.01
C LYS A 14 -3.58 6.05 7.21
N PRO A 15 -3.80 4.86 6.63
CA PRO A 15 -2.89 4.32 5.64
C PRO A 15 -2.91 5.23 4.39
N VAL A 16 -1.74 5.45 3.80
CA VAL A 16 -1.60 6.13 2.52
C VAL A 16 -1.12 5.10 1.51
N ILE A 17 -2.00 4.76 0.57
CA ILE A 17 -1.71 3.83 -0.52
C ILE A 17 -1.31 4.66 -1.73
N ASP A 18 -0.31 4.18 -2.46
CA ASP A 18 0.11 4.83 -3.69
C ASP A 18 -1.01 4.78 -4.73
N PRO A 19 -1.30 5.88 -5.44
CA PRO A 19 -2.38 5.93 -6.44
C PRO A 19 -2.27 4.92 -7.58
N LYS A 20 -1.07 4.35 -7.82
CA LYS A 20 -0.87 3.31 -8.85
C LYS A 20 -1.22 1.90 -8.37
N GLY A 21 -1.43 1.71 -7.08
CA GLY A 21 -1.90 0.44 -6.51
C GLY A 21 -3.41 0.45 -6.20
N PRO A 22 -3.96 -0.69 -5.75
CA PRO A 22 -3.28 -1.97 -5.55
C PRO A 22 -2.92 -2.66 -6.86
N PHE A 23 -1.78 -3.33 -6.90
CA PHE A 23 -1.36 -4.15 -8.04
C PHE A 23 -1.89 -5.59 -7.85
N PRO A 24 -2.41 -6.25 -8.91
CA PRO A 24 -2.72 -7.67 -8.83
C PRO A 24 -1.44 -8.49 -8.63
N PHE A 25 -1.55 -9.68 -8.01
CA PHE A 25 -0.40 -10.56 -7.80
C PHE A 25 0.35 -10.91 -9.11
N SER A 26 -0.35 -10.95 -10.25
CA SER A 26 0.25 -11.17 -11.57
C SER A 26 1.20 -10.06 -12.03
N MET A 27 1.13 -8.86 -11.42
CA MET A 27 1.96 -7.69 -11.75
C MET A 27 3.04 -7.43 -10.68
N LEU A 28 3.50 -8.49 -10.01
CA LEU A 28 4.49 -8.36 -8.92
C LEU A 28 5.79 -7.70 -9.38
N VAL A 29 6.27 -8.06 -10.59
CA VAL A 29 7.51 -7.51 -11.15
C VAL A 29 7.37 -6.01 -11.38
N GLU A 30 6.27 -5.57 -11.98
CA GLU A 30 5.96 -4.17 -12.24
C GLU A 30 5.83 -3.36 -10.95
N ALA A 31 5.21 -3.92 -9.92
CA ALA A 31 5.07 -3.29 -8.62
C ALA A 31 6.45 -3.03 -7.96
N PHE A 32 7.36 -3.99 -8.04
CA PHE A 32 8.75 -3.82 -7.56
C PHE A 32 9.53 -2.81 -8.40
N SER A 33 9.47 -2.91 -9.73
CA SER A 33 10.12 -1.94 -10.62
C SER A 33 9.62 -0.52 -10.35
N TYR A 34 8.33 -0.33 -10.08
CA TYR A 34 7.80 0.98 -9.69
C TYR A 34 8.36 1.47 -8.34
N LEU A 35 8.41 0.60 -7.33
CA LEU A 35 8.98 0.94 -6.02
C LEU A 35 10.44 1.40 -6.14
N GLU A 36 11.24 0.73 -6.96
CA GLU A 36 12.65 1.04 -7.19
C GLU A 36 12.88 2.40 -7.88
N THR A 37 11.86 2.96 -8.53
CA THR A 37 11.96 4.33 -9.08
C THR A 37 12.01 5.43 -8.01
N ASN A 38 11.75 5.10 -6.73
CA ASN A 38 11.64 6.05 -5.61
C ASN A 38 10.58 7.14 -5.82
N ARG A 39 9.58 6.91 -6.67
CA ARG A 39 8.48 7.86 -6.94
C ARG A 39 7.18 7.54 -6.20
N ALA A 40 7.15 6.43 -5.46
CA ALA A 40 5.95 6.02 -4.75
C ALA A 40 5.57 7.02 -3.65
N THR A 41 4.30 7.38 -3.58
CA THR A 41 3.70 8.18 -2.51
C THR A 41 2.92 7.25 -1.59
N GLY A 42 3.43 7.00 -0.38
CA GLY A 42 2.81 6.05 0.54
C GLY A 42 3.28 4.62 0.33
N LYS A 43 2.36 3.66 0.26
CA LYS A 43 2.65 2.22 0.15
C LYS A 43 2.23 1.64 -1.19
N VAL A 44 3.13 0.91 -1.83
CA VAL A 44 2.80 -0.01 -2.93
C VAL A 44 2.20 -1.27 -2.31
N VAL A 45 0.97 -1.60 -2.70
CA VAL A 45 0.20 -2.73 -2.16
C VAL A 45 -0.05 -3.75 -3.26
N ILE A 46 0.18 -5.02 -2.95
CA ILE A 46 -0.25 -6.15 -3.77
C ILE A 46 -1.57 -6.65 -3.19
N ASP A 47 -2.59 -6.75 -4.04
CA ASP A 47 -3.89 -7.32 -3.67
C ASP A 47 -4.17 -8.56 -4.53
N SER A 48 -4.70 -9.60 -3.88
CA SER A 48 -4.90 -10.94 -4.45
C SER A 48 -6.36 -11.28 -4.67
N ILE A 49 -7.29 -10.30 -4.59
CA ILE A 49 -8.71 -10.57 -4.84
C ILE A 49 -8.91 -10.72 -6.37
N GLN A 50 -8.84 -11.96 -6.83
CA GLN A 50 -9.62 -12.43 -7.98
C GLN A 50 -10.88 -13.13 -7.48
#